data_AF-A0A963D7S4-F1
#
_entry.id   AF-A0A963D7S4-F1
#
_cell.length_a   1.000
_cell.length_b   1.000
_cell.length_c   1.000
_cell.angle_alpha   90.00
_cell.angle_beta   90.00
_cell.angle_gamma   90.00
#
_symmetry.space_group_name_H-M   'P 1'
#
loop_
_entity.id
_entity.type
_entity.pdbx_description
1 polymer ?
#
loop_
_entity_poly.entity_id
_entity_poly.type
_entity_poly.pdbx_seq_one_letter_code
_entity_poly.pdbx_strand_id
1 'polypeptide(L)'
;MNRGRMLPTRLLAAAAALLLVACAGPAPGPTRSDAGAAVAPANGEVLARNERFVLYRARGSDDLRGIAARFLSDADKWWRIADYNEGIRLRAGTIVVVPLEPPKPGGVDTRQFQTVPILCYHRFGPGTSKMIVSAANFARQMQWLADNDYRVIPLSELAAFLEGHADLPKRAVAITIDDGYRTVYEHAYPILRKHGFPATVFLYTDFVGAGDALDWKQMREMVDSGLVDIQAHSKSHSNLIQRAPGEDAKAYATRIDREIAAPIKVIESRLPVDVARFAFPYGDVNQDVLEHLARHDYELGFTVNPGGNGFFAEKFMLRRTMIYGDHSLAAFKARLETSLPVSNP
;
A
#
# COMPACT_ATOMS: atom_id res chain seq x y z
N MET A 1 62.26 67.98 11.66
CA MET A 1 62.91 69.09 10.92
C MET A 1 62.00 69.51 9.77
N ASN A 2 61.80 70.84 9.64
CA ASN A 2 61.26 71.63 8.52
C ASN A 2 60.08 71.10 7.69
N ARG A 3 58.89 71.74 7.68
CA ARG A 3 58.52 73.07 7.10
C ARG A 3 58.84 73.24 5.60
N GLY A 4 57.79 73.52 4.82
CA GLY A 4 57.84 74.17 3.51
C GLY A 4 56.56 73.90 2.69
N ARG A 5 55.44 74.60 2.94
CA ARG A 5 54.95 75.81 2.24
C ARG A 5 54.54 75.58 0.77
N MET A 6 53.26 75.74 0.45
CA MET A 6 52.68 76.96 -0.18
C MET A 6 51.14 76.84 -0.30
N LEU A 7 50.44 77.87 0.19
CA LEU A 7 49.07 78.29 -0.16
C LEU A 7 49.18 79.42 -1.22
N PRO A 8 48.09 80.09 -1.68
CA PRO A 8 46.72 79.69 -2.03
C PRO A 8 46.33 80.25 -3.43
N THR A 9 45.13 79.96 -3.98
CA THR A 9 44.10 80.99 -4.32
C THR A 9 42.88 80.41 -5.03
N ARG A 10 41.75 81.03 -4.70
CA ARG A 10 40.36 80.82 -5.12
C ARG A 10 40.15 81.07 -6.62
N LEU A 11 39.17 80.39 -7.24
CA LEU A 11 37.88 80.99 -7.62
C LEU A 11 36.99 80.05 -8.45
N LEU A 12 35.69 80.25 -8.23
CA LEU A 12 34.51 79.58 -8.76
C LEU A 12 34.45 79.51 -10.30
N ALA A 13 33.90 78.40 -10.81
CA ALA A 13 32.94 78.45 -11.90
C ALA A 13 31.99 77.24 -11.79
N ALA A 14 30.74 77.52 -11.44
CA ALA A 14 29.64 76.57 -11.47
C ALA A 14 29.25 76.32 -12.93
N ALA A 15 29.25 75.05 -13.35
CA ALA A 15 28.61 74.61 -14.57
C ALA A 15 27.50 73.63 -14.19
N ALA A 16 26.26 74.10 -14.29
CA ALA A 16 25.05 73.31 -14.15
C ALA A 16 24.93 72.37 -15.35
N ALA A 17 25.08 71.07 -15.11
CA ALA A 17 24.72 70.04 -16.07
C ALA A 17 23.32 69.50 -15.71
N LEU A 18 22.34 69.78 -16.56
CA LEU A 18 21.06 69.09 -16.59
C LEU A 18 21.30 67.60 -16.86
N LEU A 19 20.98 66.74 -15.89
CA LEU A 19 20.79 65.31 -16.11
C LEU A 19 19.29 65.03 -16.07
N LEU A 20 18.73 64.78 -17.26
CA LEU A 20 17.39 64.26 -17.47
C LEU A 20 17.25 62.90 -16.76
N VAL A 21 16.38 62.87 -15.75
CA VAL A 21 15.91 61.65 -15.12
C VAL A 21 14.96 60.95 -16.10
N ALA A 22 15.43 59.92 -16.78
CA ALA A 22 14.56 58.97 -17.46
C ALA A 22 14.24 57.82 -16.50
N CYS A 23 13.07 57.89 -15.86
CA CYS A 23 12.47 56.75 -15.19
C CYS A 23 12.09 55.70 -16.24
N ALA A 24 12.91 54.67 -16.42
CA ALA A 24 12.52 53.49 -17.17
C ALA A 24 11.51 52.69 -16.32
N GLY A 25 10.22 52.83 -16.64
CA GLY A 25 9.19 51.93 -16.13
C GLY A 25 9.42 50.50 -16.65
N PRO A 26 9.00 49.46 -15.91
CA PRO A 26 9.15 48.08 -16.37
C PRO A 26 8.40 47.89 -17.70
N ALA A 27 9.05 47.19 -18.63
CA ALA A 27 8.46 46.83 -19.91
C ALA A 27 7.10 46.14 -19.70
N PRO A 28 6.08 46.41 -20.53
CA PRO A 28 4.83 45.68 -20.46
C PRO A 28 5.13 44.19 -20.67
N GLY A 29 4.88 43.39 -19.63
CA GLY A 29 4.94 41.94 -19.75
C GLY A 29 4.00 41.46 -20.86
N PRO A 30 4.27 40.29 -21.47
CA PRO A 30 3.36 39.74 -22.47
C PRO A 30 1.95 39.72 -21.87
N THR A 31 1.04 40.42 -22.52
CA THR A 31 -0.38 40.35 -22.20
C THR A 31 -0.74 38.87 -22.21
N ARG A 32 -1.19 38.35 -21.06
CA ARG A 32 -1.91 37.08 -21.04
C ARG A 32 -3.07 37.30 -21.99
N SER A 33 -2.96 36.80 -23.21
CA SER A 33 -4.13 36.51 -24.02
C SER A 33 -5.01 35.67 -23.12
N ASP A 34 -6.25 36.10 -22.90
CA ASP A 34 -7.28 35.20 -22.39
C ASP A 34 -7.18 33.94 -23.22
N ALA A 35 -6.61 32.89 -22.64
CA ALA A 35 -6.61 31.57 -23.21
C ALA A 35 -8.08 31.17 -23.18
N GLY A 36 -8.78 31.49 -24.27
CA GLY A 36 -10.13 31.04 -24.54
C GLY A 36 -10.17 29.57 -24.16
N ALA A 37 -11.14 29.20 -23.34
CA ALA A 37 -11.32 27.83 -22.87
C ALA A 37 -11.21 26.91 -24.09
N ALA A 38 -10.05 26.25 -24.23
CA ALA A 38 -9.77 25.44 -25.39
C ALA A 38 -10.85 24.37 -25.42
N VAL A 39 -11.65 24.36 -26.49
CA VAL A 39 -12.71 23.37 -26.70
C VAL A 39 -12.04 22.01 -26.55
N ALA A 40 -12.46 21.25 -25.54
CA ALA A 40 -11.85 19.96 -25.26
C ALA A 40 -11.95 19.07 -26.51
N PRO A 41 -10.87 18.37 -26.91
CA PRO A 41 -10.89 17.57 -28.11
C PRO A 41 -11.92 16.44 -27.98
N ALA A 42 -12.73 16.25 -29.02
CA ALA A 42 -13.76 15.21 -29.04
C ALA A 42 -13.20 13.80 -28.77
N ASN A 43 -11.95 13.54 -29.20
CA ASN A 43 -11.32 12.23 -29.14
C ASN A 43 -10.17 12.11 -28.13
N GLY A 44 -9.94 13.13 -27.30
CA GLY A 44 -8.72 13.21 -26.49
C GLY A 44 -7.50 13.48 -27.38
N GLU A 45 -6.39 13.92 -26.80
CA GLU A 45 -5.22 14.32 -27.59
C GLU A 45 -3.92 13.96 -26.86
N VAL A 46 -2.99 13.29 -27.55
CA VAL A 46 -1.62 13.11 -27.05
C VAL A 46 -0.81 14.34 -27.44
N LEU A 47 -0.42 15.13 -26.43
CA LEU A 47 0.33 16.38 -26.62
C LEU A 47 1.82 16.13 -26.81
N ALA A 48 2.37 15.13 -26.10
CA ALA A 48 3.76 14.72 -26.19
C ALA A 48 3.94 13.29 -25.64
N ARG A 49 4.97 12.59 -26.09
CA ARG A 49 5.31 11.24 -25.64
C ARG A 49 6.81 10.98 -25.72
N ASN A 50 7.35 10.26 -24.75
CA ASN A 50 8.61 9.54 -24.86
C ASN A 50 8.45 8.11 -24.31
N GLU A 51 9.55 7.42 -24.02
CA GLU A 51 9.53 6.05 -23.48
C GLU A 51 8.96 5.97 -22.06
N ARG A 52 9.00 7.06 -21.29
CA ARG A 52 8.62 7.07 -19.87
C ARG A 52 7.29 7.77 -19.58
N PHE A 53 6.85 8.68 -20.45
CA PHE A 53 5.69 9.54 -20.19
C PHE A 53 4.85 9.80 -21.44
N VAL A 54 3.56 9.98 -21.23
CA VAL A 54 2.62 10.59 -22.17
C VAL A 54 1.99 11.81 -21.51
N LEU A 55 2.00 12.96 -22.18
CA LEU A 55 1.14 14.09 -21.85
C LEU A 55 -0.15 13.95 -22.65
N TYR A 56 -1.27 13.72 -21.97
CA TYR A 56 -2.56 13.44 -22.57
C TYR A 56 -3.60 14.48 -22.14
N ARG A 57 -4.26 15.12 -23.10
CA ARG A 57 -5.41 15.99 -22.89
C ARG A 57 -6.69 15.15 -22.91
N ALA A 58 -7.36 15.07 -21.77
CA ALA A 58 -8.53 14.23 -21.58
C ALA A 58 -9.75 14.71 -22.40
N ARG A 59 -10.54 13.75 -22.92
CA ARG A 59 -11.89 14.02 -23.45
C ARG A 59 -12.92 13.95 -22.32
N GLY A 60 -14.13 14.46 -22.58
CA GLY A 60 -15.19 14.54 -21.57
C GLY A 60 -15.67 13.20 -21.01
N SER A 61 -15.45 12.09 -21.73
CA SER A 61 -15.81 10.74 -21.29
C SER A 61 -14.67 9.95 -20.66
N ASP A 62 -13.47 10.52 -20.54
CA ASP A 62 -12.36 9.79 -19.92
C ASP A 62 -12.52 9.73 -18.40
N ASP A 63 -12.15 8.58 -17.85
CA ASP A 63 -11.80 8.37 -16.45
C ASP A 63 -10.34 7.86 -16.37
N LEU A 64 -9.78 7.80 -15.16
CA LEU A 64 -8.38 7.36 -14.99
C LEU A 64 -8.19 5.88 -15.39
N ARG A 65 -9.22 5.04 -15.19
CA ARG A 65 -9.21 3.62 -15.60
C ARG A 65 -9.10 3.46 -17.11
N GLY A 66 -9.89 4.22 -17.88
CA GLY A 66 -9.86 4.21 -19.33
C GLY A 66 -8.57 4.77 -19.90
N ILE A 67 -7.98 5.79 -19.26
CA ILE A 67 -6.65 6.30 -19.62
C ILE A 67 -5.58 5.23 -19.33
N ALA A 68 -5.63 4.57 -18.18
CA ALA A 68 -4.69 3.50 -17.84
C ALA A 68 -4.82 2.29 -18.77
N ALA A 69 -6.04 1.85 -19.08
CA ALA A 69 -6.28 0.79 -20.07
C ALA A 69 -5.65 1.13 -21.42
N ARG A 70 -5.76 2.40 -21.85
CA ARG A 70 -5.25 2.87 -23.15
C ARG A 70 -3.72 2.95 -23.21
N PHE A 71 -3.09 3.45 -22.15
CA PHE A 71 -1.66 3.80 -22.20
C PHE A 71 -0.76 2.88 -21.38
N LEU A 72 -1.29 2.21 -20.35
CA LEU A 72 -0.58 1.26 -19.49
C LEU A 72 -0.96 -0.19 -19.80
N SER A 73 -1.86 -0.41 -20.77
CA SER A 73 -2.42 -1.72 -21.14
C SER A 73 -3.10 -2.46 -19.99
N ASP A 74 -3.53 -1.72 -18.97
CA ASP A 74 -4.04 -2.27 -17.71
C ASP A 74 -4.82 -1.19 -16.96
N ALA A 75 -6.14 -1.38 -16.87
CA ALA A 75 -7.06 -0.43 -16.24
C ALA A 75 -6.83 -0.32 -14.72
N ASP A 76 -6.30 -1.36 -14.08
CA ASP A 76 -6.11 -1.40 -12.63
C ASP A 76 -4.86 -0.63 -12.19
N LYS A 77 -4.01 -0.22 -13.14
CA LYS A 77 -2.89 0.72 -12.93
C LYS A 77 -3.28 2.20 -12.98
N TRP A 78 -4.57 2.52 -12.98
CA TRP A 78 -5.06 3.92 -12.92
C TRP A 78 -4.46 4.72 -11.75
N TRP A 79 -4.14 4.05 -10.64
CA TRP A 79 -3.52 4.67 -9.47
C TRP A 79 -2.14 5.26 -9.79
N ARG A 80 -1.38 4.74 -10.77
CA ARG A 80 -0.11 5.36 -11.19
C ARG A 80 -0.33 6.76 -11.71
N ILE A 81 -1.41 6.94 -12.46
CA ILE A 81 -1.79 8.24 -13.01
C ILE A 81 -2.24 9.14 -11.87
N ALA A 82 -3.08 8.64 -10.94
CA ALA A 82 -3.52 9.42 -9.78
C ALA A 82 -2.35 9.85 -8.89
N ASP A 83 -1.44 8.93 -8.55
CA ASP A 83 -0.29 9.16 -7.68
C ASP A 83 0.73 10.12 -8.32
N TYR A 84 0.90 10.09 -9.64
CA TYR A 84 1.79 11.00 -10.35
C TYR A 84 1.20 12.40 -10.50
N ASN A 85 -0.13 12.49 -10.69
CA ASN A 85 -0.85 13.75 -10.83
C ASN A 85 -1.61 14.06 -9.54
N GLU A 86 -0.91 14.23 -8.42
CA GLU A 86 -1.51 14.39 -7.10
C GLU A 86 -2.64 15.43 -7.09
N GLY A 87 -3.82 15.03 -6.59
CA GLY A 87 -5.00 15.89 -6.50
C GLY A 87 -5.74 16.14 -7.82
N ILE A 88 -5.41 15.40 -8.89
CA ILE A 88 -6.06 15.58 -10.20
C ILE A 88 -7.57 15.37 -10.13
N ARG A 89 -8.29 16.34 -10.70
CA ARG A 89 -9.73 16.22 -11.00
C ARG A 89 -9.89 16.17 -12.51
N LEU A 90 -10.17 14.98 -13.01
CA LEU A 90 -10.28 14.75 -14.46
C LEU A 90 -11.53 15.45 -15.00
N ARG A 91 -11.35 16.27 -16.04
CA ARG A 91 -12.39 16.95 -16.81
C ARG A 91 -11.96 16.99 -18.26
N ALA A 92 -12.91 17.28 -19.15
CA ALA A 92 -12.60 17.55 -20.54
C ALA A 92 -11.54 18.67 -20.64
N GLY A 93 -10.46 18.42 -21.40
CA GLY A 93 -9.35 19.36 -21.57
C GLY A 93 -8.25 19.29 -20.50
N THR A 94 -8.45 18.56 -19.39
CA THR A 94 -7.42 18.36 -18.36
C THR A 94 -6.20 17.69 -18.97
N ILE A 95 -5.01 18.26 -18.73
CA ILE A 95 -3.75 17.62 -19.09
C ILE A 95 -3.36 16.64 -17.99
N VAL A 96 -3.13 15.40 -18.37
CA VAL A 96 -2.77 14.27 -17.52
C VAL A 96 -1.38 13.80 -17.93
N VAL A 97 -0.47 13.63 -16.97
CA VAL A 97 0.80 12.94 -17.21
C VAL A 97 0.61 11.46 -16.94
N VAL A 98 0.80 10.62 -17.94
CA VAL A 98 0.72 9.17 -17.80
C VAL A 98 2.13 8.59 -17.73
N PRO A 99 2.59 8.12 -16.55
CA PRO A 99 3.87 7.44 -16.42
C PRO A 99 3.78 6.03 -17.01
N LEU A 100 4.45 5.79 -18.13
CA LEU A 100 4.51 4.49 -18.81
C LEU A 100 5.32 3.47 -18.01
N GLU A 101 6.31 3.97 -17.27
CA GLU A 101 7.14 3.22 -16.35
C GLU A 101 6.99 3.73 -14.91
N PRO A 102 7.36 2.93 -13.90
CA PRO A 102 7.36 3.37 -12.52
C PRO A 102 8.37 4.51 -12.31
N PRO A 103 7.96 5.67 -11.77
CA PRO A 103 8.87 6.79 -11.59
C PRO A 103 9.88 6.55 -10.46
N LYS A 104 9.49 5.74 -9.45
CA LYS A 104 10.29 5.36 -8.28
C LYS A 104 10.01 3.90 -7.91
N PRO A 105 10.68 2.92 -8.55
CA PRO A 105 10.56 1.52 -8.16
C PRO A 105 10.82 1.34 -6.65
N GLY A 106 10.02 0.53 -5.98
CA GLY A 106 10.11 0.33 -4.53
C GLY A 106 9.70 1.53 -3.67
N GLY A 107 9.24 2.63 -4.29
CA GLY A 107 8.87 3.87 -3.61
C GLY A 107 10.02 4.53 -2.85
N VAL A 108 11.26 4.28 -3.27
CA VAL A 108 12.48 4.76 -2.60
C VAL A 108 12.94 6.10 -3.17
N ASP A 109 13.28 7.03 -2.29
CA ASP A 109 14.14 8.17 -2.62
C ASP A 109 15.13 8.45 -1.47
N THR A 110 15.94 9.51 -1.61
CA THR A 110 16.98 9.84 -0.62
C THR A 110 16.45 10.25 0.76
N ARG A 111 15.14 10.48 0.89
CA ARG A 111 14.51 10.95 2.13
C ARG A 111 13.57 9.92 2.74
N GLN A 112 12.98 9.02 1.95
CA GLN A 112 11.99 8.06 2.42
C GLN A 112 11.91 6.82 1.52
N PHE A 113 11.34 5.76 2.06
CA PHE A 113 10.94 4.58 1.30
C PHE A 113 9.50 4.19 1.61
N GLN A 114 8.81 3.62 0.63
CA GLN A 114 7.46 3.12 0.79
C GLN A 114 7.43 1.88 1.69
N THR A 115 6.41 1.81 2.54
CA THR A 115 6.11 0.63 3.36
C THR A 115 4.67 0.20 3.15
N VAL A 116 4.42 -1.10 3.29
CA VAL A 116 3.07 -1.65 3.24
C VAL A 116 2.67 -2.13 4.64
N PRO A 117 1.74 -1.43 5.33
CA PRO A 117 1.15 -1.94 6.54
C PRO A 117 0.25 -3.15 6.23
N ILE A 118 0.38 -4.20 7.01
CA ILE A 118 -0.50 -5.38 6.96
C ILE A 118 -1.34 -5.39 8.24
N LEU A 119 -2.64 -5.23 8.09
CA LEU A 119 -3.59 -5.22 9.20
C LEU A 119 -3.95 -6.67 9.56
N CYS A 120 -3.91 -7.02 10.84
CA CYS A 120 -4.31 -8.35 11.32
C CYS A 120 -5.55 -8.26 12.22
N TYR A 121 -6.64 -8.88 11.77
CA TYR A 121 -7.90 -9.05 12.50
C TYR A 121 -8.13 -10.52 12.85
N HIS A 122 -9.12 -10.84 13.70
CA HIS A 122 -9.44 -12.23 14.05
C HIS A 122 -10.96 -12.46 14.05
N ARG A 123 -11.66 -11.88 15.01
CA ARG A 123 -13.12 -12.05 15.18
C ARG A 123 -13.85 -10.74 14.96
N PHE A 124 -15.11 -10.86 14.57
CA PHE A 124 -16.00 -9.72 14.37
C PHE A 124 -17.33 -9.89 15.10
N GLY A 125 -18.01 -8.78 15.36
CA GLY A 125 -19.36 -8.79 15.95
C GLY A 125 -19.40 -8.34 17.42
N PRO A 126 -20.46 -8.70 18.17
CA PRO A 126 -20.56 -8.35 19.58
C PRO A 126 -19.57 -9.17 20.42
N GLY A 127 -18.97 -8.54 21.44
CA GLY A 127 -18.07 -9.22 22.36
C GLY A 127 -17.23 -8.26 23.20
N THR A 128 -16.58 -8.80 24.22
CA THR A 128 -15.73 -8.04 25.16
C THR A 128 -14.24 -8.35 25.03
N SER A 129 -13.88 -9.39 24.28
CA SER A 129 -12.47 -9.71 24.01
C SER A 129 -11.86 -8.65 23.09
N LYS A 130 -10.62 -8.25 23.39
CA LYS A 130 -9.83 -7.35 22.51
C LYS A 130 -9.65 -7.90 21.10
N MET A 131 -9.79 -9.21 20.89
CA MET A 131 -9.66 -9.86 19.58
C MET A 131 -10.92 -9.76 18.72
N ILE A 132 -12.02 -9.21 19.27
CA ILE A 132 -13.30 -9.06 18.59
C ILE A 132 -13.47 -7.59 18.19
N VAL A 133 -13.46 -7.30 16.89
CA VAL A 133 -13.75 -5.97 16.36
C VAL A 133 -15.23 -5.90 15.99
N SER A 134 -15.97 -4.93 16.55
CA SER A 134 -17.39 -4.78 16.18
C SER A 134 -17.56 -4.50 14.69
N ALA A 135 -18.63 -5.01 14.08
CA ALA A 135 -18.91 -4.77 12.66
C ALA A 135 -18.98 -3.27 12.34
N ALA A 136 -19.50 -2.45 13.26
CA ALA A 136 -19.53 -1.00 13.13
C ALA A 136 -18.12 -0.37 13.12
N ASN A 137 -17.21 -0.83 13.98
CA ASN A 137 -15.83 -0.35 13.99
C ASN A 137 -15.09 -0.76 12.72
N PHE A 138 -15.24 -2.02 12.29
CA PHE A 138 -14.64 -2.48 11.03
C PHE A 138 -15.17 -1.69 9.82
N ALA A 139 -16.49 -1.46 9.73
CA ALA A 139 -17.08 -0.63 8.68
C ALA A 139 -16.51 0.80 8.68
N ARG A 140 -16.34 1.42 9.85
CA ARG A 140 -15.74 2.76 9.96
C ARG A 140 -14.27 2.78 9.52
N GLN A 141 -13.52 1.73 9.81
CA GLN A 141 -12.12 1.59 9.38
C GLN A 141 -12.03 1.45 7.86
N MET A 142 -12.84 0.58 7.25
CA MET A 142 -12.87 0.39 5.80
C MET A 142 -13.34 1.64 5.05
N GLN A 143 -14.40 2.30 5.55
CA GLN A 143 -14.84 3.58 5.01
C GLN A 143 -13.73 4.63 5.08
N TRP A 144 -12.99 4.70 6.19
CA TRP A 144 -11.90 5.65 6.33
C TRP A 144 -10.77 5.39 5.32
N LEU A 145 -10.41 4.12 5.07
CA LEU A 145 -9.45 3.77 4.01
C LEU A 145 -9.93 4.28 2.64
N ALA A 146 -11.19 4.00 2.29
CA ALA A 146 -11.79 4.43 1.03
C ALA A 146 -11.81 5.96 0.88
N ASP A 147 -12.19 6.69 1.94
CA ASP A 147 -12.30 8.16 1.93
C ASP A 147 -10.93 8.86 1.90
N ASN A 148 -9.83 8.15 2.17
CA ASN A 148 -8.48 8.71 2.29
C ASN A 148 -7.51 8.12 1.25
N ASP A 149 -8.07 7.65 0.13
CA ASP A 149 -7.34 7.16 -1.05
C ASP A 149 -6.38 5.99 -0.74
N TYR A 150 -6.67 5.19 0.29
CA TYR A 150 -5.95 3.94 0.50
C TYR A 150 -6.40 2.90 -0.50
N ARG A 151 -5.44 2.14 -1.01
CA ARG A 151 -5.70 0.99 -1.86
C ARG A 151 -5.42 -0.28 -1.08
N VAL A 152 -6.48 -1.05 -0.83
CA VAL A 152 -6.33 -2.38 -0.25
C VAL A 152 -5.84 -3.33 -1.35
N ILE A 153 -4.70 -3.97 -1.14
CA ILE A 153 -4.06 -4.86 -2.11
C ILE A 153 -4.13 -6.33 -1.64
N PRO A 154 -4.21 -7.30 -2.55
CA PRO A 154 -3.99 -8.70 -2.21
C PRO A 154 -2.52 -8.93 -1.84
N LEU A 155 -2.25 -9.96 -1.02
CA LEU A 155 -0.88 -10.28 -0.63
C LEU A 155 0.00 -10.76 -1.80
N SER A 156 -0.60 -11.20 -2.92
CA SER A 156 0.13 -11.53 -4.15
C SER A 156 0.76 -10.29 -4.80
N GLU A 157 0.11 -9.13 -4.75
CA GLU A 157 0.69 -7.87 -5.21
C GLU A 157 1.86 -7.44 -4.31
N LEU A 158 1.74 -7.66 -2.99
CA LEU A 158 2.85 -7.43 -2.06
C LEU A 158 4.05 -8.34 -2.37
N ALA A 159 3.80 -9.61 -2.69
CA ALA A 159 4.86 -10.55 -3.02
C ALA A 159 5.64 -10.11 -4.26
N ALA A 160 4.92 -9.77 -5.34
CA ALA A 160 5.52 -9.22 -6.56
C ALA A 160 6.29 -7.91 -6.31
N PHE A 161 5.84 -7.08 -5.37
CA PHE A 161 6.54 -5.86 -4.95
C PHE A 161 7.87 -6.16 -4.26
N LEU A 162 7.89 -7.12 -3.32
CA LEU A 162 9.11 -7.53 -2.63
C LEU A 162 10.13 -8.19 -3.57
N GLU A 163 9.67 -8.76 -4.68
CA GLU A 163 10.53 -9.32 -5.73
C GLU A 163 11.01 -8.28 -6.76
N GLY A 164 10.54 -7.04 -6.66
CA GLY A 164 10.85 -5.99 -7.64
C GLY A 164 10.17 -6.20 -9.00
N HIS A 165 9.13 -7.03 -9.06
CA HIS A 165 8.35 -7.32 -10.27
C HIS A 165 7.14 -6.38 -10.44
N ALA A 166 6.70 -5.71 -9.37
CA ALA A 166 5.59 -4.77 -9.39
C ALA A 166 5.84 -3.57 -8.47
N ASP A 167 5.20 -2.44 -8.78
CA ASP A 167 5.06 -1.34 -7.81
C ASP A 167 3.66 -1.30 -7.25
N LEU A 168 3.54 -0.59 -6.13
CA LEU A 168 2.30 -0.45 -5.40
C LEU A 168 1.86 1.01 -5.34
N PRO A 169 0.55 1.25 -5.21
CA PRO A 169 0.01 2.58 -4.91
C PRO A 169 0.68 3.18 -3.67
N LYS A 170 0.93 4.49 -3.65
CA LYS A 170 1.58 5.19 -2.52
C LYS A 170 0.94 4.85 -1.17
N ARG A 171 -0.39 4.66 -1.14
CA ARG A 171 -1.18 4.33 0.06
C ARG A 171 -1.68 2.88 0.04
N ALA A 172 -0.81 1.94 -0.30
CA ALA A 172 -1.12 0.52 -0.26
C ALA A 172 -1.25 0.00 1.18
N VAL A 173 -2.23 -0.86 1.44
CA VAL A 173 -2.42 -1.56 2.72
C VAL A 173 -2.94 -2.98 2.43
N ALA A 174 -2.56 -3.96 3.22
CA ALA A 174 -3.12 -5.31 3.13
C ALA A 174 -4.00 -5.63 4.33
N ILE A 175 -5.09 -6.38 4.12
CA ILE A 175 -5.99 -6.84 5.19
C ILE A 175 -5.83 -8.34 5.34
N THR A 176 -5.50 -8.78 6.54
CA THR A 176 -5.39 -10.19 6.92
C THR A 176 -6.29 -10.48 8.10
N ILE A 177 -6.85 -11.69 8.12
CA ILE A 177 -7.78 -12.14 9.14
C ILE A 177 -7.40 -13.57 9.55
N ASP A 178 -7.04 -13.76 10.81
CA ASP A 178 -6.55 -15.04 11.30
C ASP A 178 -7.68 -15.93 11.83
N ASP A 179 -7.33 -17.19 12.10
CA ASP A 179 -8.11 -18.27 12.71
C ASP A 179 -9.23 -18.89 11.87
N GLY A 180 -9.91 -18.14 11.00
CA GLY A 180 -10.99 -18.67 10.16
C GLY A 180 -12.35 -18.78 10.87
N TYR A 181 -12.70 -17.80 11.71
CA TYR A 181 -14.02 -17.74 12.36
C TYR A 181 -15.16 -17.41 11.38
N ARG A 182 -16.35 -17.96 11.63
CA ARG A 182 -17.58 -17.70 10.87
C ARG A 182 -17.93 -16.22 10.80
N THR A 183 -17.60 -15.47 11.84
CA THR A 183 -17.83 -14.00 11.91
C THR A 183 -17.15 -13.24 10.78
N VAL A 184 -16.11 -13.80 10.14
CA VAL A 184 -15.52 -13.25 8.92
C VAL A 184 -16.56 -13.20 7.80
N TYR A 185 -17.27 -14.31 7.55
CA TYR A 185 -18.31 -14.39 6.54
C TYR A 185 -19.54 -13.55 6.91
N GLU A 186 -19.94 -13.55 8.18
CA GLU A 186 -21.17 -12.88 8.64
C GLU A 186 -21.05 -11.35 8.74
N HIS A 187 -19.86 -10.85 9.07
CA HIS A 187 -19.66 -9.43 9.39
C HIS A 187 -18.63 -8.73 8.51
N ALA A 188 -17.44 -9.33 8.32
CA ALA A 188 -16.37 -8.66 7.59
C ALA A 188 -16.58 -8.71 6.08
N TYR A 189 -16.94 -9.87 5.53
CA TYR A 189 -17.08 -10.11 4.09
C TYR A 189 -18.11 -9.18 3.41
N PRO A 190 -19.32 -8.92 3.97
CA PRO A 190 -20.25 -7.96 3.38
C PRO A 190 -19.69 -6.53 3.31
N ILE A 191 -18.89 -6.14 4.30
CA ILE A 191 -18.25 -4.82 4.35
C ILE A 191 -17.12 -4.75 3.31
N LEU A 192 -16.25 -5.76 3.25
CA LEU A 192 -15.20 -5.86 2.24
C LEU A 192 -15.78 -5.80 0.82
N ARG A 193 -16.86 -6.55 0.56
CA ARG A 193 -17.60 -6.53 -0.70
C ARG A 193 -18.13 -5.15 -1.07
N LYS A 194 -18.70 -4.41 -0.11
CA LYS A 194 -19.21 -3.06 -0.34
C LYS A 194 -18.12 -2.11 -0.85
N HIS A 195 -16.89 -2.29 -0.38
CA HIS A 195 -15.75 -1.47 -0.76
C HIS A 195 -14.92 -2.05 -1.92
N GLY A 196 -15.17 -3.30 -2.33
CA GLY A 196 -14.31 -4.02 -3.27
C GLY A 196 -12.90 -4.24 -2.73
N PHE A 197 -12.74 -4.35 -1.41
CA PHE A 197 -11.45 -4.51 -0.76
C PHE A 197 -11.09 -5.99 -0.66
N PRO A 198 -9.91 -6.40 -1.18
CA PRO A 198 -9.45 -7.76 -1.00
C PRO A 198 -9.00 -8.00 0.44
N ALA A 199 -9.05 -9.25 0.88
CA ALA A 199 -8.49 -9.68 2.16
C ALA A 199 -7.95 -11.11 2.06
N THR A 200 -6.98 -11.45 2.90
CA THR A 200 -6.52 -12.83 3.07
C THR A 200 -6.99 -13.37 4.41
N VAL A 201 -7.65 -14.53 4.41
CA VAL A 201 -7.98 -15.26 5.63
C VAL A 201 -6.94 -16.37 5.82
N PHE A 202 -6.22 -16.33 6.93
CA PHE A 202 -5.34 -17.41 7.36
C PHE A 202 -6.11 -18.37 8.26
N LEU A 203 -6.35 -19.60 7.81
CA LEU A 203 -7.09 -20.61 8.59
C LEU A 203 -6.19 -21.74 9.10
N TYR A 204 -6.53 -22.27 10.27
CA TYR A 204 -5.99 -23.56 10.70
C TYR A 204 -7.00 -24.67 10.45
N THR A 205 -6.56 -25.71 9.74
CA THR A 205 -7.49 -26.64 9.08
C THR A 205 -8.31 -27.52 10.01
N ASP A 206 -7.82 -27.81 11.21
CA ASP A 206 -8.55 -28.62 12.20
C ASP A 206 -9.78 -27.90 12.78
N PHE A 207 -9.88 -26.58 12.61
CA PHE A 207 -11.03 -25.81 13.08
C PHE A 207 -12.18 -25.75 12.09
N VAL A 208 -11.91 -25.94 10.80
CA VAL A 208 -12.92 -25.77 9.75
C VAL A 208 -14.14 -26.67 9.99
N GLY A 209 -15.32 -26.04 9.96
CA GLY A 209 -16.60 -26.74 10.20
C GLY A 209 -16.90 -27.08 11.66
N ALA A 210 -16.03 -26.75 12.61
CA ALA A 210 -16.28 -26.94 14.04
C ALA A 210 -16.86 -25.66 14.68
N GLY A 211 -17.86 -25.81 15.56
CA GLY A 211 -18.34 -24.70 16.40
C GLY A 211 -18.66 -23.41 15.64
N ASP A 212 -17.89 -22.37 15.91
CA ASP A 212 -17.97 -21.02 15.32
C ASP A 212 -16.97 -20.79 14.17
N ALA A 213 -16.42 -21.85 13.58
CA ALA A 213 -15.58 -21.78 12.38
C ALA A 213 -16.37 -21.54 11.10
N LEU A 214 -15.65 -21.01 10.11
CA LEU A 214 -16.06 -21.06 8.71
C LEU A 214 -16.26 -22.51 8.26
N ASP A 215 -17.22 -22.71 7.38
CA ASP A 215 -17.34 -23.94 6.60
C ASP A 215 -16.79 -23.77 5.17
N TRP A 216 -16.63 -24.90 4.47
CA TRP A 216 -16.11 -24.91 3.10
C TRP A 216 -17.00 -24.17 2.10
N LYS A 217 -18.31 -24.15 2.30
CA LYS A 217 -19.25 -23.47 1.39
C LYS A 217 -19.11 -21.96 1.52
N GLN A 218 -19.02 -21.45 2.75
CA GLN A 218 -18.77 -20.05 3.05
C GLN A 218 -17.43 -19.59 2.45
N MET A 219 -16.36 -20.36 2.66
CA MET A 219 -15.06 -20.06 2.06
C MET A 219 -15.10 -20.09 0.53
N ARG A 220 -15.78 -21.07 -0.07
CA ARG A 220 -15.93 -21.16 -1.53
C ARG A 220 -16.60 -19.92 -2.10
N GLU A 221 -17.69 -19.45 -1.49
CA GLU A 221 -18.38 -18.23 -1.91
C GLU A 221 -17.48 -16.99 -1.81
N MET A 222 -16.73 -16.86 -0.72
CA MET A 222 -15.80 -15.74 -0.54
C MET A 222 -14.68 -15.74 -1.60
N VAL A 223 -14.11 -16.91 -1.91
CA VAL A 223 -13.11 -17.08 -2.97
C VAL A 223 -13.72 -16.79 -4.35
N ASP A 224 -14.91 -17.32 -4.65
CA ASP A 224 -15.60 -17.09 -5.93
C ASP A 224 -15.90 -15.61 -6.21
N SER A 225 -16.00 -14.78 -5.17
CA SER A 225 -16.16 -13.34 -5.34
C SER A 225 -14.93 -12.63 -5.90
N GLY A 226 -13.76 -13.30 -5.87
CA GLY A 226 -12.47 -12.72 -6.23
C GLY A 226 -11.88 -11.76 -5.18
N LEU A 227 -12.55 -11.57 -4.04
CA LEU A 227 -12.08 -10.64 -3.00
C LEU A 227 -11.30 -11.32 -1.88
N VAL A 228 -11.61 -12.57 -1.55
CA VAL A 228 -11.00 -13.23 -0.40
C VAL A 228 -10.08 -14.35 -0.86
N ASP A 229 -8.82 -14.25 -0.44
CA ASP A 229 -7.84 -15.31 -0.56
C ASP A 229 -7.81 -16.14 0.72
N ILE A 230 -7.63 -17.46 0.61
CA ILE A 230 -7.67 -18.41 1.72
C ILE A 230 -6.31 -19.09 1.82
N GLN A 231 -5.61 -18.87 2.93
CA GLN A 231 -4.20 -19.24 3.12
C GLN A 231 -3.97 -19.93 4.47
N ALA A 232 -2.75 -20.40 4.73
CA ALA A 232 -2.48 -21.33 5.84
C ALA A 232 -2.13 -20.64 7.18
N HIS A 233 -2.67 -21.17 8.27
CA HIS A 233 -2.37 -20.79 9.66
C HIS A 233 -1.99 -22.01 10.51
N SER A 234 -1.21 -22.93 9.95
CA SER A 234 -0.93 -24.29 10.47
C SER A 234 -2.11 -25.26 10.40
N LYS A 235 -1.91 -26.51 10.85
CA LYS A 235 -2.96 -27.53 10.87
C LYS A 235 -3.85 -27.36 12.09
N SER A 236 -3.24 -27.21 13.27
CA SER A 236 -3.92 -27.28 14.57
C SER A 236 -3.87 -26.01 15.40
N HIS A 237 -3.15 -24.97 14.94
CA HIS A 237 -2.87 -23.74 15.69
C HIS A 237 -2.00 -23.97 16.94
N SER A 238 -1.19 -25.03 16.95
CA SER A 238 -0.16 -25.21 17.98
C SER A 238 0.95 -24.17 17.85
N ASN A 239 1.59 -23.80 18.96
CA ASN A 239 2.79 -22.97 18.90
C ASN A 239 3.94 -23.80 18.30
N LEU A 240 4.40 -23.42 17.11
CA LEU A 240 5.34 -24.21 16.32
C LEU A 240 6.76 -24.22 16.90
N ILE A 241 7.13 -23.24 17.74
CA ILE A 241 8.47 -23.22 18.37
C ILE A 241 8.50 -23.99 19.69
N GLN A 242 7.34 -24.35 20.23
CA GLN A 242 7.24 -25.08 21.50
C GLN A 242 7.25 -26.59 21.25
N ARG A 243 8.09 -27.29 22.00
CA ARG A 243 8.15 -28.76 22.00
C ARG A 243 7.19 -29.32 23.04
N ALA A 244 6.55 -30.44 22.72
CA ALA A 244 5.78 -31.18 23.72
C ALA A 244 6.73 -31.84 24.75
N PRO A 245 6.27 -32.10 25.99
CA PRO A 245 7.07 -32.81 26.99
C PRO A 245 7.55 -34.18 26.45
N GLY A 246 8.86 -34.40 26.48
CA GLY A 246 9.49 -35.64 25.97
C GLY A 246 9.59 -35.74 24.44
N GLU A 247 9.24 -34.69 23.69
CA GLU A 247 9.35 -34.66 22.24
C GLU A 247 10.83 -34.54 21.81
N ASP A 248 11.36 -35.62 21.25
CA ASP A 248 12.69 -35.61 20.65
C ASP A 248 12.73 -34.80 19.34
N ALA A 249 13.93 -34.56 18.80
CA ALA A 249 14.10 -33.74 17.59
C ALA A 249 13.41 -34.32 16.34
N LYS A 250 13.32 -35.65 16.22
CA LYS A 250 12.70 -36.30 15.06
C LYS A 250 11.18 -36.20 15.13
N ALA A 251 10.62 -36.41 16.32
CA ALA A 251 9.20 -36.23 16.60
C ALA A 251 8.77 -34.78 16.36
N TYR A 252 9.56 -33.82 16.85
CA TYR A 252 9.33 -32.39 16.61
C TYR A 252 9.33 -32.05 15.12
N ALA A 253 10.37 -32.44 14.37
CA ALA A 253 10.43 -32.19 12.93
C ALA A 253 9.24 -32.80 12.18
N THR A 254 8.85 -34.04 12.52
CA THR A 254 7.68 -34.72 11.92
C THR A 254 6.38 -33.97 12.21
N ARG A 255 6.21 -33.45 13.44
CA ARG A 255 5.03 -32.67 13.80
C ARG A 255 4.98 -31.34 13.05
N ILE A 256 6.08 -30.57 13.03
CA ILE A 256 6.15 -29.27 12.35
C ILE A 256 5.93 -29.41 10.85
N ASP A 257 6.51 -30.44 10.22
CA ASP A 257 6.25 -30.76 8.82
C ASP A 257 4.75 -30.98 8.57
N ARG A 258 4.08 -31.75 9.43
CA ARG A 258 2.63 -31.98 9.34
C ARG A 258 1.81 -30.72 9.54
N GLU A 259 2.20 -29.86 10.49
CA GLU A 259 1.52 -28.58 10.74
C GLU A 259 1.59 -27.64 9.54
N ILE A 260 2.68 -27.70 8.76
CA ILE A 260 2.93 -26.81 7.61
C ILE A 260 2.38 -27.39 6.31
N ALA A 261 2.52 -28.70 6.09
CA ALA A 261 2.18 -29.37 4.83
C ALA A 261 0.71 -29.76 4.71
N ALA A 262 0.06 -30.14 5.81
CA ALA A 262 -1.33 -30.58 5.77
C ALA A 262 -2.31 -29.48 5.29
N PRO A 263 -2.16 -28.21 5.70
CA PRO A 263 -3.03 -27.13 5.24
C PRO A 263 -3.10 -26.98 3.72
N ILE A 264 -1.96 -27.05 3.03
CA ILE A 264 -1.88 -26.96 1.56
C ILE A 264 -2.84 -27.98 0.93
N LYS A 265 -2.63 -29.26 1.25
CA LYS A 265 -3.43 -30.36 0.70
C LYS A 265 -4.92 -30.23 1.00
N VAL A 266 -5.26 -29.84 2.25
CA VAL A 266 -6.65 -29.76 2.68
C VAL A 266 -7.37 -28.60 2.00
N ILE A 267 -6.76 -27.41 1.96
CA ILE A 267 -7.35 -26.20 1.38
C ILE A 267 -7.53 -26.37 -0.13
N GLU A 268 -6.47 -26.78 -0.84
CA GLU A 268 -6.47 -26.90 -2.32
C GLU A 268 -7.40 -28.02 -2.82
N SER A 269 -7.63 -29.06 -2.02
CA SER A 269 -8.61 -30.10 -2.35
C SER A 269 -10.06 -29.61 -2.31
N ARG A 270 -10.33 -28.45 -1.72
CA ARG A 270 -11.67 -27.90 -1.47
C ARG A 270 -11.92 -26.57 -2.16
N LEU A 271 -10.88 -25.79 -2.41
CA LEU A 271 -10.96 -24.43 -2.90
C LEU A 271 -9.97 -24.24 -4.06
N PRO A 272 -10.34 -23.49 -5.11
CA PRO A 272 -9.45 -23.18 -6.23
C PRO A 272 -8.52 -22.02 -5.86
N VAL A 273 -7.66 -22.25 -4.88
CA VAL A 273 -6.63 -21.32 -4.42
C VAL A 273 -5.28 -22.01 -4.48
N ASP A 274 -4.22 -21.22 -4.56
CA ASP A 274 -2.83 -21.67 -4.46
C ASP A 274 -2.30 -21.29 -3.07
N VAL A 275 -1.97 -22.28 -2.24
CA VAL A 275 -1.56 -22.02 -0.86
C VAL A 275 -0.06 -21.74 -0.82
N ALA A 276 0.28 -20.46 -0.87
CA ALA A 276 1.66 -19.97 -0.90
C ALA A 276 2.00 -19.05 0.28
N ARG A 277 1.07 -18.80 1.21
CA ARG A 277 1.24 -17.83 2.30
C ARG A 277 0.93 -18.46 3.66
N PHE A 278 1.78 -18.18 4.64
CA PHE A 278 1.67 -18.77 5.98
C PHE A 278 1.74 -17.74 7.10
N ALA A 279 0.68 -17.61 7.89
CA ALA A 279 0.76 -16.88 9.15
C ALA A 279 1.21 -17.83 10.26
N PHE A 280 2.23 -17.45 11.04
CA PHE A 280 2.66 -18.27 12.17
C PHE A 280 1.66 -18.13 13.33
N PRO A 281 1.16 -19.22 13.92
CA PRO A 281 0.38 -19.15 15.16
C PRO A 281 1.14 -18.34 16.21
N TYR A 282 0.45 -17.38 16.84
CA TYR A 282 1.03 -16.42 17.80
C TYR A 282 2.12 -15.48 17.25
N GLY A 283 2.45 -15.59 15.96
CA GLY A 283 3.55 -14.88 15.31
C GLY A 283 4.95 -15.42 15.66
N ASP A 284 5.03 -16.57 16.33
CA ASP A 284 6.28 -17.16 16.78
C ASP A 284 6.92 -18.03 15.71
N VAL A 285 8.23 -17.84 15.50
CA VAL A 285 8.99 -18.52 14.46
C VAL A 285 10.45 -18.70 14.89
N ASN A 286 11.04 -19.84 14.50
CA ASN A 286 12.46 -20.14 14.68
C ASN A 286 13.03 -20.74 13.39
N GLN A 287 14.34 -21.00 13.39
CA GLN A 287 15.05 -21.54 12.21
C GLN A 287 14.46 -22.86 11.72
N ASP A 288 14.13 -23.78 12.64
CA ASP A 288 13.52 -25.07 12.27
C ASP A 288 12.21 -24.86 11.50
N VAL A 289 11.34 -23.97 11.97
CA VAL A 289 10.06 -23.66 11.31
C VAL A 289 10.28 -23.04 9.92
N LEU A 290 11.22 -22.11 9.80
CA LEU A 290 11.56 -21.47 8.52
C LEU A 290 12.05 -22.49 7.47
N GLU A 291 12.90 -23.43 7.89
CA GLU A 291 13.40 -24.49 7.01
C GLU A 291 12.31 -25.44 6.54
N HIS A 292 11.28 -25.68 7.36
CA HIS A 292 10.12 -26.47 6.93
C HIS A 292 9.22 -25.67 6.00
N LEU A 293 9.00 -24.37 6.23
CA LEU A 293 8.25 -23.50 5.31
C LEU A 293 8.88 -23.49 3.92
N ALA A 294 10.20 -23.31 3.85
CA ALA A 294 10.96 -23.29 2.61
C ALA A 294 10.90 -24.60 1.82
N ARG A 295 10.67 -25.74 2.51
CA ARG A 295 10.54 -27.07 1.87
C ARG A 295 9.18 -27.32 1.22
N HIS A 296 8.17 -26.52 1.55
CA HIS A 296 6.80 -26.66 1.05
C HIS A 296 6.40 -25.50 0.13
N ASP A 297 7.38 -24.82 -0.47
CA ASP A 297 7.20 -23.77 -1.48
C ASP A 297 6.30 -22.59 -1.03
N TYR A 298 6.19 -22.34 0.28
CA TYR A 298 5.61 -21.09 0.76
C TYR A 298 6.44 -19.90 0.25
N GLU A 299 5.76 -18.88 -0.26
CA GLU A 299 6.34 -17.64 -0.79
C GLU A 299 6.54 -16.61 0.32
N LEU A 300 5.55 -16.46 1.20
CA LEU A 300 5.53 -15.45 2.26
C LEU A 300 5.15 -16.03 3.62
N GLY A 301 5.78 -15.50 4.67
CA GLY A 301 5.57 -15.85 6.07
C GLY A 301 5.28 -14.60 6.92
N PHE A 302 4.30 -14.70 7.82
CA PHE A 302 3.76 -13.55 8.55
C PHE A 302 3.80 -13.71 10.06
N THR A 303 4.43 -12.75 10.72
CA THR A 303 4.48 -12.62 12.19
C THR A 303 3.35 -11.71 12.70
N VAL A 304 3.33 -11.42 14.00
CA VAL A 304 2.48 -10.36 14.59
C VAL A 304 3.31 -9.15 15.08
N ASN A 305 4.56 -9.05 14.63
CA ASN A 305 5.41 -7.91 14.94
C ASN A 305 4.83 -6.66 14.24
N PRO A 306 4.49 -5.60 14.98
CA PRO A 306 3.88 -4.41 14.39
C PRO A 306 4.87 -3.69 13.47
N GLY A 307 4.40 -3.03 12.42
CA GLY A 307 5.21 -2.23 11.48
C GLY A 307 4.84 -2.46 10.02
N GLY A 308 5.37 -1.61 9.15
CA GLY A 308 5.22 -1.73 7.69
C GLY A 308 6.34 -2.55 7.05
N ASN A 309 6.09 -3.02 5.83
CA ASN A 309 7.01 -3.85 5.05
C ASN A 309 7.50 -3.06 3.84
N GLY A 310 8.78 -2.68 3.81
CA GLY A 310 9.42 -2.04 2.66
C GLY A 310 9.91 -3.06 1.64
N PHE A 311 10.49 -2.59 0.53
CA PHE A 311 11.01 -3.44 -0.55
C PHE A 311 12.11 -4.44 -0.11
N PHE A 312 12.74 -4.19 1.05
CA PHE A 312 13.78 -5.03 1.65
C PHE A 312 13.25 -5.97 2.75
N ALA A 313 11.93 -6.06 2.94
CA ALA A 313 11.38 -6.90 3.99
C ALA A 313 11.68 -8.39 3.75
N GLU A 314 12.07 -9.09 4.81
CA GLU A 314 12.35 -10.52 4.77
C GLU A 314 11.04 -11.30 4.54
N LYS A 315 10.98 -12.06 3.43
CA LYS A 315 9.74 -12.69 2.92
C LYS A 315 9.05 -13.60 3.93
N PHE A 316 9.79 -14.28 4.80
CA PHE A 316 9.23 -15.15 5.85
C PHE A 316 9.06 -14.47 7.21
N MET A 317 9.36 -13.18 7.32
CA MET A 317 9.27 -12.44 8.58
C MET A 317 8.43 -11.17 8.43
N LEU A 318 7.43 -11.19 7.53
CA LEU A 318 6.60 -10.03 7.27
C LEU A 318 5.87 -9.60 8.55
N ARG A 319 5.87 -8.28 8.75
CA ARG A 319 5.31 -7.61 9.92
C ARG A 319 3.83 -7.38 9.71
N ARG A 320 3.04 -7.66 10.74
CA ARG A 320 1.60 -7.38 10.77
C ARG A 320 1.24 -6.65 12.04
N THR A 321 0.33 -5.70 11.92
CA THR A 321 -0.15 -4.92 13.05
C THR A 321 -1.54 -5.38 13.45
N MET A 322 -1.63 -5.92 14.66
CA MET A 322 -2.89 -6.35 15.26
C MET A 322 -3.88 -5.19 15.37
N ILE A 323 -5.14 -5.42 14.97
CA ILE A 323 -6.25 -4.50 15.17
C ILE A 323 -7.20 -5.08 16.20
N TYR A 324 -7.20 -4.47 17.39
CA TYR A 324 -8.04 -4.85 18.51
C TYR A 324 -9.38 -4.11 18.52
N GLY A 325 -10.37 -4.70 19.18
CA GLY A 325 -11.74 -4.17 19.29
C GLY A 325 -11.86 -2.85 20.06
N ASP A 326 -10.91 -2.59 20.95
CA ASP A 326 -10.79 -1.36 21.75
C ASP A 326 -10.02 -0.24 21.01
N HIS A 327 -9.47 -0.50 19.82
CA HIS A 327 -8.83 0.53 19.03
C HIS A 327 -9.85 1.59 18.56
N SER A 328 -9.61 2.83 18.96
CA SER A 328 -10.28 3.98 18.37
C SER A 328 -9.91 4.13 16.88
N LEU A 329 -10.70 4.91 16.14
CA LEU A 329 -10.35 5.22 14.75
C LEU A 329 -9.00 5.97 14.65
N ALA A 330 -8.64 6.77 15.65
CA ALA A 330 -7.33 7.43 15.69
C ALA A 330 -6.19 6.43 15.88
N ALA A 331 -6.36 5.44 16.77
CA ALA A 331 -5.40 4.36 16.96
C ALA A 331 -5.25 3.53 15.67
N PHE A 332 -6.36 3.22 14.99
CA PHE A 332 -6.32 2.56 13.68
C PHE A 332 -5.48 3.34 12.66
N LYS A 333 -5.70 4.65 12.51
CA LYS A 333 -4.94 5.49 11.57
C LYS A 333 -3.43 5.50 11.83
N ALA A 334 -3.03 5.48 13.10
CA ALA A 334 -1.61 5.45 13.49
C ALA A 334 -0.88 4.16 13.04
N ARG A 335 -1.61 3.15 12.56
CA ARG A 335 -1.07 1.86 12.09
C ARG A 335 -1.00 1.76 10.57
N LEU A 336 -1.32 2.85 9.87
CA LEU A 336 -1.36 2.93 8.40
C LEU A 336 -0.13 3.67 7.83
N GLU A 337 1.02 3.52 8.48
CA GLU A 337 2.27 4.13 8.02
C GLU A 337 2.71 3.48 6.69
N THR A 338 2.59 4.25 5.61
CA THR A 338 2.84 3.81 4.23
C THR A 338 4.16 4.31 3.65
N SER A 339 4.91 5.07 4.45
CA SER A 339 6.26 5.51 4.13
C SER A 339 7.03 5.78 5.41
N LEU A 340 8.32 5.43 5.40
CA LEU A 340 9.25 5.74 6.49
C LEU A 340 10.39 6.62 5.97
N PRO A 341 10.93 7.54 6.80
CA PRO A 341 12.12 8.27 6.43
C PRO A 341 13.30 7.30 6.27
N VAL A 342 14.19 7.62 5.33
CA VAL A 342 15.55 7.05 5.31
C VAL A 342 16.29 7.75 6.43
N SER A 343 16.21 7.20 7.64
CA SER A 343 17.02 7.66 8.76
C SER A 343 18.49 7.47 8.37
N ASN A 344 19.30 8.52 8.44
CA ASN A 344 20.74 8.34 8.49
C ASN A 344 21.02 7.57 9.80
N PRO A 345 21.76 6.45 9.75
CA PRO A 345 22.00 5.60 10.92
C PRO A 345 22.63 6.35 12.10
#